data_AF-A0A2D5TH40-F1
#
_entry.id   AF-A0A2D5TH40-F1
#
_cell.length_a   1.000
_cell.length_b   1.000
_cell.length_c   1.000
_cell.angle_alpha   90.00
_cell.angle_beta   90.00
_cell.angle_gamma   90.00
#
_symmetry.space_group_name_H-M   'P 1'
#
loop_
_entity.id
_entity.type
_entity.pdbx_description
1 polymer ?
#
loop_
_entity_poly.entity_id
_entity_poly.type
_entity_poly.pdbx_seq_one_letter_code
_entity_poly.pdbx_strand_id
1 'polypeptide(L)'
;MTFSDPIARTGVALLALGLSSMALADRSLWSELPSVASAEIAQEGLNRAAPVLPARQLRIDRKGLNALIDKGLESFQGTFNIELPSPDGGYREFEFRPAGTMSPGLAQKFPNISAFSGRSLDKGDANAQMEVTPAGVSVQVLASGGRWMIDPSDQSDTSKVKSYFARDAKRGKNPFQCGVTGHDHKADIRDKNRLKSRPSLRTQATRQSRSRGAELRTYRLAVATTGEYSEYHGDSVEDSLSAVVKVVNRVNGIFNSEVSVGFELIENNDEIIFTDAETDPFEGNLDDEILIEESQTVIDDVIGTENYDIGHTFGGGGSGLANIGPCQEGYKAKGISGGTEGDAFAVDYVAHEIGHQFSMDHTFNTNSDSCLKNR
;
A
#
# COMPACT_ATOMS: atom_id res chain seq x y z
N MET A 1 -5.90 92.37 -32.34
CA MET A 1 -4.90 92.57 -31.27
C MET A 1 -4.93 91.30 -30.44
N THR A 2 -3.93 90.45 -30.31
CA THR A 2 -2.51 90.45 -30.70
C THR A 2 -2.08 88.98 -30.67
N PHE A 3 -1.36 88.59 -31.73
CA PHE A 3 -0.35 87.53 -31.83
C PHE A 3 0.10 86.83 -30.54
N SER A 4 0.28 85.51 -30.60
CA SER A 4 1.61 84.88 -30.66
C SER A 4 1.49 83.37 -30.87
N ASP A 5 2.26 82.88 -31.83
CA ASP A 5 2.42 81.50 -32.28
C ASP A 5 3.72 80.92 -31.66
N PRO A 6 4.24 79.72 -32.01
CA PRO A 6 4.44 78.60 -31.10
C PRO A 6 5.91 78.30 -30.76
N ILE A 7 6.16 77.44 -29.77
CA ILE A 7 7.47 76.77 -29.61
C ILE A 7 7.25 75.26 -29.47
N ALA A 8 7.69 74.55 -30.51
CA ALA A 8 7.88 73.11 -30.53
C ALA A 8 8.98 72.67 -29.55
N ARG A 9 8.79 71.51 -28.92
CA ARG A 9 9.89 70.64 -28.49
C ARG A 9 9.42 69.19 -28.31
N THR A 10 9.76 68.38 -29.31
CA THR A 10 10.40 67.05 -29.21
C THR A 10 10.04 66.15 -28.02
N GLY A 11 9.35 65.04 -28.35
CA GLY A 11 9.76 63.66 -28.03
C GLY A 11 9.79 63.22 -26.57
N VAL A 12 8.95 62.24 -26.22
CA VAL A 12 9.33 60.84 -25.99
C VAL A 12 8.01 60.06 -25.83
N ALA A 13 7.76 59.10 -26.71
CA ALA A 13 6.72 58.10 -26.51
C ALA A 13 7.23 57.08 -25.48
N LEU A 14 6.71 57.13 -24.26
CA LEU A 14 6.94 56.07 -23.27
C LEU A 14 5.90 54.97 -23.49
N LEU A 15 6.35 53.89 -24.14
CA LEU A 15 5.65 52.62 -24.22
C LEU A 15 5.67 51.98 -22.82
N ALA A 16 4.60 52.10 -22.04
CA ALA A 16 4.46 51.37 -20.78
C ALA A 16 4.04 49.93 -21.09
N LEU A 17 5.03 49.08 -21.35
CA LEU A 17 4.88 47.63 -21.40
C LEU A 17 4.51 47.10 -20.01
N GLY A 18 3.40 46.37 -19.95
CA GLY A 18 2.98 45.64 -18.75
C GLY A 18 3.96 44.54 -18.39
N LEU A 19 4.10 44.31 -17.09
CA LEU A 19 4.67 43.10 -16.50
C LEU A 19 3.81 42.71 -15.31
N SER A 20 2.70 42.04 -15.59
CA SER A 20 2.05 41.15 -14.62
C SER A 20 2.87 39.87 -14.56
N SER A 21 3.87 39.81 -13.70
CA SER A 21 4.56 38.57 -13.36
C SER A 21 4.10 38.12 -11.97
N MET A 22 2.97 37.41 -11.92
CA MET A 22 2.77 36.45 -10.83
C MET A 22 3.68 35.26 -11.13
N ALA A 23 4.93 35.34 -10.65
CA ALA A 23 5.76 34.17 -10.49
C ALA A 23 5.19 33.37 -9.32
N LEU A 24 4.32 32.40 -9.60
CA LEU A 24 4.15 31.26 -8.71
C LEU A 24 5.47 30.51 -8.79
N ALA A 25 6.38 30.77 -7.84
CA ALA A 25 7.51 29.88 -7.62
C ALA A 25 6.93 28.49 -7.36
N ASP A 26 7.31 27.52 -8.19
CA ASP A 26 6.99 26.12 -8.00
C ASP A 26 7.55 25.72 -6.64
N ARG A 27 6.70 25.68 -5.62
CA ARG A 27 7.12 25.28 -4.28
C ARG A 27 7.32 23.78 -4.35
N SER A 28 8.58 23.35 -4.29
CA SER A 28 8.93 21.94 -4.14
C SER A 28 8.07 21.31 -3.05
N LEU A 29 7.32 20.27 -3.41
CA LEU A 29 6.45 19.53 -2.49
C LEU A 29 7.24 18.94 -1.33
N TRP A 30 8.53 18.67 -1.56
CA TRP A 30 9.44 18.03 -0.62
C TRP A 30 10.56 18.96 -0.17
N SER A 31 10.89 18.91 1.11
CA SER A 31 12.09 19.56 1.68
C SER A 31 12.90 18.56 2.47
N GLU A 32 14.22 18.51 2.25
CA GLU A 32 15.12 17.64 2.98
C GLU A 32 15.18 18.01 4.46
N LEU A 33 15.25 16.98 5.31
CA LEU A 33 15.62 17.11 6.71
C LEU A 33 17.05 16.61 6.91
N PRO A 34 17.80 17.17 7.87
CA PRO A 34 19.11 16.63 8.23
C PRO A 34 18.99 15.13 8.53
N SER A 35 19.81 14.30 7.87
CA SER A 35 19.81 12.88 8.16
C SER A 35 20.30 12.67 9.59
N VAL A 36 19.57 11.85 10.36
CA VAL A 36 20.01 11.42 11.70
C VAL A 36 21.06 10.33 11.51
N ALA A 37 22.21 10.68 10.94
CA ALA A 37 23.32 9.78 10.70
C ALA A 37 24.64 10.52 10.93
N SER A 38 24.88 10.94 12.17
CA SER A 38 26.19 11.39 12.66
C SER A 38 26.23 11.40 14.20
N ALA A 39 25.82 10.32 14.86
CA ALA A 39 25.99 10.20 16.32
C ALA A 39 26.02 8.75 16.81
N GLU A 40 26.71 7.83 16.13
CA GLU A 40 27.13 6.53 16.69
C GLU A 40 28.03 5.80 15.68
N ILE A 41 29.20 6.38 15.38
CA ILE A 41 30.32 5.63 14.81
C ILE A 41 31.54 5.92 15.68
N ALA A 42 31.53 5.34 16.87
CA ALA A 42 32.75 5.07 17.60
C ALA A 42 32.59 3.70 18.26
N GLN A 43 33.40 2.75 17.78
CA GLN A 43 33.62 1.40 18.28
C GLN A 43 32.60 0.34 17.84
N GLU A 44 32.88 -0.32 16.72
CA GLU A 44 33.36 -1.72 16.74
C GLU A 44 33.80 -2.16 15.34
N GLY A 45 34.88 -2.93 15.30
CA GLY A 45 35.64 -3.22 14.09
C GLY A 45 35.07 -4.33 13.20
N LEU A 46 35.48 -4.26 11.92
CA LEU A 46 35.69 -5.38 10.99
C LEU A 46 34.56 -6.41 10.85
N ASN A 47 33.44 -5.97 10.27
CA ASN A 47 32.68 -6.76 9.30
C ASN A 47 32.13 -5.80 8.25
N ARG A 48 32.64 -5.87 7.01
CA ARG A 48 32.14 -5.05 5.89
C ARG A 48 30.79 -5.59 5.41
N ALA A 49 29.74 -5.33 6.18
CA ALA A 49 28.42 -5.12 5.59
C ALA A 49 28.48 -3.79 4.81
N ALA A 50 27.87 -3.75 3.63
CA ALA A 50 27.68 -2.48 2.92
C ALA A 50 27.02 -1.47 3.89
N PRO A 51 27.42 -0.19 3.89
CA PRO A 51 26.80 0.79 4.77
C PRO A 51 25.31 0.82 4.46
N VAL A 52 24.48 0.52 5.46
CA VAL A 52 23.04 0.77 5.39
C VAL A 52 22.89 2.26 5.08
N LEU A 53 22.46 2.59 3.87
CA LEU A 53 22.19 3.99 3.55
C LEU A 53 21.09 4.44 4.52
N PRO A 54 21.33 5.45 5.37
CA PRO A 54 20.33 5.91 6.29
C PRO A 54 19.11 6.36 5.49
N ALA A 55 17.91 6.00 5.96
CA ALA A 55 16.68 6.44 5.33
C ALA A 55 16.71 7.96 5.11
N ARG A 56 16.34 8.40 3.90
CA ARG A 56 16.30 9.81 3.53
C ARG A 56 15.14 10.45 4.28
N GLN A 57 15.42 11.46 5.10
CA GLN A 57 14.42 12.12 5.94
C GLN A 57 13.92 13.38 5.21
N LEU A 58 12.61 13.50 5.00
CA LEU A 58 12.02 14.64 4.32
C LEU A 58 10.82 15.19 5.08
N ARG A 59 10.43 16.40 4.74
CA ARG A 59 9.13 16.97 5.05
C ARG A 59 8.34 17.20 3.76
N ILE A 60 7.05 16.90 3.79
CA ILE A 60 6.11 17.14 2.69
C ILE A 60 5.19 18.33 3.00
N ASP A 61 4.97 19.21 2.01
CA ASP A 61 3.92 20.24 2.08
C ASP A 61 2.55 19.58 1.87
N ARG A 62 1.92 19.16 2.97
CA ARG A 62 0.59 18.51 2.94
C ARG A 62 -0.49 19.37 2.31
N LYS A 63 -0.44 20.69 2.50
CA LYS A 63 -1.43 21.60 1.91
C LYS A 63 -1.22 21.72 0.40
N GLY A 64 0.04 21.79 -0.03
CA GLY A 64 0.44 21.73 -1.43
C GLY A 64 0.00 20.42 -2.09
N LEU A 65 0.20 19.28 -1.40
CA LEU A 65 -0.25 17.97 -1.88
C LEU A 65 -1.77 17.93 -2.11
N ASN A 66 -2.56 18.33 -1.10
CA ASN A 66 -4.01 18.30 -1.21
C ASN A 66 -4.51 19.21 -2.35
N ALA A 67 -3.97 20.42 -2.47
CA ALA A 67 -4.33 21.32 -3.56
C ALA A 67 -3.96 20.76 -4.96
N LEU A 68 -2.85 20.02 -5.06
CA LEU A 68 -2.45 19.34 -6.29
C LEU A 68 -3.43 18.20 -6.64
N ILE A 69 -3.80 17.38 -5.65
CA ILE A 69 -4.77 16.29 -5.80
C ILE A 69 -6.12 16.85 -6.25
N ASP A 70 -6.68 17.82 -5.52
CA ASP A 70 -8.00 18.41 -5.82
C ASP A 70 -8.06 18.92 -7.26
N LYS A 71 -7.05 19.70 -7.66
CA LYS A 71 -6.94 20.22 -9.03
C LYS A 71 -6.83 19.10 -10.07
N GLY A 72 -6.12 18.02 -9.76
CA GLY A 72 -5.97 16.87 -10.64
C GLY A 72 -7.27 16.09 -10.83
N LEU A 73 -8.00 15.85 -9.74
CA LEU A 73 -9.27 15.13 -9.74
C LEU A 73 -10.39 15.93 -10.43
N GLU A 74 -10.36 17.25 -10.37
CA GLU A 74 -11.28 18.12 -11.13
C GLU A 74 -10.95 18.21 -12.63
N SER A 75 -9.75 17.76 -13.04
CA SER A 75 -9.34 17.79 -14.44
C SER A 75 -10.10 16.76 -15.28
N PHE A 76 -10.16 16.98 -16.60
CA PHE A 76 -10.80 16.03 -17.51
C PHE A 76 -10.18 14.62 -17.46
N GLN A 77 -8.89 14.52 -17.15
CA GLN A 77 -8.19 13.24 -17.06
C GLN A 77 -8.37 12.58 -15.68
N GLY A 78 -8.71 13.34 -14.65
CA GLY A 78 -8.78 12.86 -13.27
C GLY A 78 -7.42 12.38 -12.74
N THR A 79 -6.33 12.96 -13.24
CA THR A 79 -4.95 12.59 -12.89
C THR A 79 -4.15 13.79 -12.38
N PHE A 80 -3.06 13.50 -11.67
CA PHE A 80 -2.06 14.50 -11.26
C PHE A 80 -0.66 13.87 -11.22
N ASN A 81 0.36 14.71 -11.36
CA ASN A 81 1.75 14.26 -11.35
C ASN A 81 2.44 14.63 -10.04
N ILE A 82 3.25 13.70 -9.51
CA ILE A 82 4.13 13.95 -8.37
C ILE A 82 5.53 13.40 -8.66
N GLU A 83 6.54 14.19 -8.39
CA GLU A 83 7.91 13.71 -8.24
C GLU A 83 8.10 13.12 -6.84
N LEU A 84 8.37 11.83 -6.76
CA LEU A 84 8.61 11.14 -5.49
C LEU A 84 10.11 11.08 -5.17
N PRO A 85 10.54 11.41 -3.94
CA PRO A 85 11.93 11.30 -3.51
C PRO A 85 12.35 9.84 -3.38
N SER A 86 13.26 9.41 -4.25
CA SER A 86 13.85 8.08 -4.20
C SER A 86 14.90 7.99 -3.07
N PRO A 87 15.09 6.80 -2.45
CA PRO A 87 16.07 6.63 -1.37
C PRO A 87 17.53 6.86 -1.80
N ASP A 88 17.82 6.76 -3.10
CA ASP A 88 19.15 7.01 -3.68
C ASP A 88 19.49 8.50 -3.89
N GLY A 89 18.63 9.40 -3.42
CA GLY A 89 18.81 10.85 -3.51
C GLY A 89 18.21 11.49 -4.76
N GLY A 90 17.70 10.69 -5.69
CA GLY A 90 16.99 11.17 -6.88
C GLY A 90 15.51 11.48 -6.63
N TYR A 91 14.83 11.87 -7.71
CA TYR A 91 13.37 11.94 -7.77
C TYR A 91 12.88 11.14 -8.98
N ARG A 92 11.66 10.62 -8.90
CA ARG A 92 11.01 9.94 -10.02
C ARG A 92 9.58 10.43 -10.15
N GLU A 93 9.20 10.84 -11.35
CA GLU A 93 7.87 11.36 -11.66
C GLU A 93 6.86 10.22 -11.91
N PHE A 94 5.68 10.37 -11.31
CA PHE A 94 4.54 9.47 -11.45
C PHE A 94 3.28 10.26 -11.77
N GLU A 95 2.48 9.74 -12.69
CA GLU A 95 1.10 10.15 -12.88
C GLU A 95 0.21 9.26 -12.01
N PHE A 96 -0.63 9.87 -11.17
CA PHE A 96 -1.53 9.21 -10.22
C PHE A 96 -3.00 9.41 -10.62
N ARG A 97 -3.82 8.43 -10.27
CA ARG A 97 -5.29 8.45 -10.34
C ARG A 97 -5.89 7.76 -9.11
N PRO A 98 -7.18 7.96 -8.79
CA PRO A 98 -7.84 7.21 -7.71
C PRO A 98 -7.65 5.69 -7.88
N ALA A 99 -7.31 5.00 -6.79
CA ALA A 99 -7.00 3.56 -6.83
C ALA A 99 -8.25 2.66 -6.89
N GLY A 100 -9.40 3.14 -6.40
CA GLY A 100 -10.60 2.31 -6.21
C GLY A 100 -10.48 1.32 -5.04
N THR A 101 -9.61 1.61 -4.05
CA THR A 101 -9.39 0.75 -2.89
C THR A 101 -10.58 0.71 -1.94
N MET A 102 -11.34 1.80 -1.84
CA MET A 102 -12.61 1.83 -1.12
C MET A 102 -13.75 1.93 -2.12
N SER A 103 -14.86 1.26 -1.84
CA SER A 103 -16.10 1.49 -2.56
C SER A 103 -16.51 2.97 -2.48
N PRO A 104 -17.28 3.48 -3.46
CA PRO A 104 -17.69 4.89 -3.48
C PRO A 104 -18.43 5.34 -2.22
N GLY A 105 -19.29 4.49 -1.64
CA GLY A 105 -20.03 4.79 -0.42
C GLY A 105 -19.12 4.90 0.80
N LEU A 106 -18.17 3.97 0.96
CA LEU A 106 -17.20 4.02 2.06
C LEU A 106 -16.29 5.25 1.93
N ALA A 107 -15.79 5.55 0.72
CA ALA A 107 -14.98 6.75 0.47
C ALA A 107 -15.74 8.05 0.78
N GLN A 108 -17.06 8.09 0.55
CA GLN A 108 -17.89 9.25 0.90
C GLN A 108 -18.06 9.41 2.42
N LYS A 109 -18.14 8.31 3.17
CA LYS A 109 -18.19 8.33 4.64
C LYS A 109 -16.88 8.83 5.26
N PHE A 110 -15.74 8.47 4.66
CA PHE A 110 -14.39 8.80 5.16
C PHE A 110 -13.57 9.62 4.15
N PRO A 111 -13.95 10.88 3.88
CA PRO A 111 -13.33 11.69 2.83
C PRO A 111 -11.87 12.09 3.11
N ASN A 112 -11.39 11.97 4.36
CA ASN A 112 -10.00 12.25 4.71
C ASN A 112 -9.05 11.09 4.40
N ILE A 113 -9.57 9.95 3.95
CA ILE A 113 -8.79 8.77 3.58
C ILE A 113 -8.83 8.66 2.05
N SER A 114 -7.67 8.81 1.41
CA SER A 114 -7.56 8.74 -0.05
C SER A 114 -6.45 7.79 -0.47
N ALA A 115 -6.74 6.95 -1.47
CA ALA A 115 -5.80 6.00 -2.05
C ALA A 115 -5.69 6.21 -3.57
N PHE A 116 -4.46 6.21 -4.07
CA PHE A 116 -4.12 6.49 -5.46
C PHE A 116 -3.18 5.41 -6.00
N SER A 117 -3.36 5.12 -7.29
CA SER A 117 -2.46 4.26 -8.06
C SER A 117 -1.76 5.08 -9.12
N GLY A 118 -0.44 4.91 -9.20
CA GLY A 118 0.43 5.69 -10.06
C GLY A 118 1.30 4.84 -10.97
N ARG A 119 1.66 5.40 -12.11
CA ARG A 119 2.60 4.81 -13.06
C ARG A 119 3.74 5.78 -13.33
N SER A 120 4.97 5.27 -13.36
CA SER A 120 6.12 6.11 -13.65
C SER A 120 6.10 6.61 -15.09
N LEU A 121 6.39 7.89 -15.28
CA LEU A 121 6.46 8.49 -16.62
C LEU A 121 7.76 8.12 -17.36
N ASP A 122 8.77 7.60 -16.66
CA ASP A 122 9.94 6.96 -17.26
C ASP A 122 9.59 5.56 -17.77
N LYS A 123 8.98 5.51 -18.97
CA LYS A 123 8.62 4.31 -19.74
C LYS A 123 7.70 3.29 -19.05
N GLY A 124 7.14 3.62 -17.89
CA GLY A 124 6.22 2.75 -17.15
C GLY A 124 6.88 1.56 -16.45
N ASP A 125 8.18 1.64 -16.16
CA ASP A 125 8.95 0.56 -15.52
C ASP A 125 8.70 0.44 -14.00
N ALA A 126 7.89 1.33 -13.43
CA ALA A 126 7.48 1.27 -12.03
C ALA A 126 6.00 1.66 -11.82
N ASN A 127 5.39 1.04 -10.82
CA ASN A 127 4.07 1.41 -10.32
C ASN A 127 4.20 1.93 -8.88
N ALA A 128 3.30 2.82 -8.50
CA ALA A 128 3.22 3.38 -7.16
C ALA A 128 1.82 3.23 -6.58
N GLN A 129 1.74 3.01 -5.28
CA GLN A 129 0.51 3.07 -4.50
C GLN A 129 0.71 4.13 -3.43
N MET A 130 -0.10 5.18 -3.45
CA MET A 130 -0.01 6.32 -2.54
C MET A 130 -1.27 6.43 -1.71
N GLU A 131 -1.10 6.66 -0.42
CA GLU A 131 -2.19 6.91 0.51
C GLU A 131 -1.97 8.24 1.23
N VAL A 132 -3.05 9.02 1.31
CA VAL A 132 -3.10 10.30 2.03
C VAL A 132 -4.20 10.17 3.06
N THR A 133 -3.81 10.17 4.34
CA THR A 133 -4.70 9.98 5.49
C THR A 133 -4.42 11.03 6.56
N PRO A 134 -5.22 11.13 7.64
CA PRO A 134 -4.90 12.02 8.75
C PRO A 134 -3.47 11.78 9.30
N ALA A 135 -3.05 10.51 9.40
CA ALA A 135 -1.74 10.08 9.87
C ALA A 135 -0.55 10.48 8.95
N GLY A 136 -0.81 10.90 7.71
CA GLY A 136 0.22 11.43 6.81
C GLY A 136 0.16 10.84 5.42
N VAL A 137 1.30 10.83 4.74
CA VAL A 137 1.44 10.33 3.36
C VAL A 137 2.31 9.08 3.35
N SER A 138 1.78 8.02 2.78
CA SER A 138 2.50 6.76 2.56
C SER A 138 2.57 6.47 1.06
N VAL A 139 3.68 5.92 0.59
CA VAL A 139 3.86 5.52 -0.80
C VAL A 139 4.64 4.21 -0.86
N GLN A 140 4.15 3.25 -1.62
CA GLN A 140 4.90 2.09 -2.08
C GLN A 140 5.24 2.26 -3.55
N VAL A 141 6.50 2.01 -3.92
CA VAL A 141 6.91 1.93 -5.32
C VAL A 141 7.49 0.55 -5.64
N LEU A 142 6.91 -0.10 -6.64
CA LEU A 142 7.36 -1.37 -7.20
C LEU A 142 8.05 -1.11 -8.53
N ALA A 143 9.34 -1.43 -8.62
CA ALA A 143 10.14 -1.29 -9.83
C ALA A 143 10.98 -2.55 -10.08
N SER A 144 11.50 -2.68 -11.30
CA SER A 144 12.40 -3.79 -11.68
C SER A 144 13.65 -3.91 -10.80
N GLY A 145 14.14 -2.79 -10.25
CA GLY A 145 15.29 -2.73 -9.33
C GLY A 145 14.97 -3.02 -7.86
N GLY A 146 13.72 -3.33 -7.54
CA GLY A 146 13.24 -3.60 -6.19
C GLY A 146 12.13 -2.64 -5.74
N ARG A 147 11.73 -2.77 -4.48
CA ARG A 147 10.70 -1.97 -3.82
C ARG A 147 11.30 -0.94 -2.87
N TRP A 148 10.70 0.24 -2.83
CA TRP A 148 11.02 1.28 -1.87
C TRP A 148 9.76 2.00 -1.41
N MET A 149 9.87 2.67 -0.27
CA MET A 149 8.76 3.26 0.46
C MET A 149 9.03 4.72 0.79
N ILE A 150 7.94 5.48 0.91
CA ILE A 150 7.86 6.72 1.68
C ILE A 150 6.83 6.45 2.76
N ASP A 151 7.20 6.58 4.03
CA ASP A 151 6.27 6.40 5.15
C ASP A 151 6.40 7.56 6.14
N PRO A 152 5.33 7.90 6.89
CA PRO A 152 5.42 8.81 8.02
C PRO A 152 6.53 8.36 8.98
N SER A 153 7.32 9.32 9.46
CA SER A 153 8.45 9.04 10.36
C SER A 153 8.23 9.56 11.78
N ASP A 154 7.15 10.30 12.01
CA ASP A 154 6.83 10.94 13.28
C ASP A 154 5.31 11.04 13.44
N GLN A 155 4.75 10.35 14.43
CA GLN A 155 3.30 10.37 14.70
C GLN A 155 2.83 11.75 15.17
N SER A 156 3.71 12.57 15.78
CA SER A 156 3.38 13.92 16.25
C SER A 156 3.47 14.97 15.15
N ASP A 157 4.14 14.67 14.04
CA ASP A 157 4.30 15.54 12.89
C ASP A 157 4.14 14.75 11.59
N THR A 158 2.89 14.64 11.16
CA THR A 158 2.45 13.92 9.96
C THR A 158 3.00 14.51 8.64
N SER A 159 3.74 15.62 8.70
CA SER A 159 4.48 16.16 7.56
C SER A 159 5.88 15.53 7.40
N LYS A 160 6.43 14.88 8.42
CA LYS A 160 7.74 14.22 8.34
C LYS A 160 7.61 12.81 7.79
N VAL A 161 8.42 12.50 6.80
CA VAL A 161 8.47 11.19 6.16
C VAL A 161 9.90 10.68 6.04
N LYS A 162 10.04 9.36 5.90
CA LYS A 162 11.29 8.69 5.54
C LYS A 162 11.13 7.99 4.19
N SER A 163 12.10 8.16 3.29
CA SER A 163 12.22 7.41 2.05
C SER A 163 13.32 6.35 2.18
N TYR A 164 13.00 5.07 1.96
CA TYR A 164 13.91 3.95 2.19
C TYR A 164 13.64 2.76 1.26
N PHE A 165 14.66 1.95 0.96
CA PHE A 165 14.46 0.67 0.27
C PHE A 165 13.88 -0.36 1.23
N ALA A 166 12.92 -1.16 0.78
CA ALA A 166 12.29 -2.21 1.60
C ALA A 166 13.32 -3.19 2.19
N ARG A 167 14.38 -3.52 1.43
CA ARG A 167 15.48 -4.39 1.87
C ARG A 167 16.29 -3.84 3.05
N ASP A 168 16.26 -2.53 3.26
CA ASP A 168 17.00 -1.84 4.32
C ASP A 168 16.11 -1.53 5.54
N ALA A 169 14.83 -1.92 5.48
CA ALA A 169 13.89 -1.76 6.59
C ALA A 169 14.25 -2.70 7.74
N LYS A 170 14.22 -2.19 8.97
CA LYS A 170 14.39 -3.04 10.17
C LYS A 170 13.24 -4.02 10.25
N ARG A 171 13.55 -5.32 10.18
CA ARG A 171 12.60 -6.39 10.46
C ARG A 171 12.50 -6.59 11.97
N GLY A 172 11.32 -6.97 12.45
CA GLY A 172 11.12 -7.37 13.84
C GLY A 172 12.09 -8.48 14.24
N LYS A 173 12.40 -8.58 15.55
CA LYS A 173 13.31 -9.64 16.04
C LYS A 173 12.77 -11.04 15.80
N ASN A 174 11.44 -11.17 15.75
CA ASN A 174 10.76 -12.42 15.46
C ASN A 174 10.37 -12.44 13.98
N PRO A 175 10.73 -13.51 13.23
CA PRO A 175 10.26 -13.67 11.87
C PRO A 175 8.76 -13.93 11.87
N PHE A 176 8.09 -13.50 10.80
CA PHE A 176 6.73 -13.90 10.48
C PHE A 176 6.54 -15.41 10.56
N GLN A 177 5.41 -15.85 11.11
CA GLN A 177 5.04 -17.27 11.15
C GLN A 177 3.73 -17.47 10.39
N CYS A 178 3.79 -18.14 9.25
CA CYS A 178 2.60 -18.60 8.55
C CYS A 178 2.19 -19.97 9.09
N GLY A 179 0.96 -20.08 9.59
CA GLY A 179 0.37 -21.32 10.10
C GLY A 179 -0.18 -22.25 9.02
N VAL A 180 -0.18 -21.84 7.74
CA VAL A 180 -0.66 -22.67 6.63
C VAL A 180 0.34 -23.81 6.37
N THR A 181 0.00 -25.01 6.85
CA THR A 181 0.84 -26.22 6.72
C THR A 181 0.66 -26.95 5.39
N GLY A 182 -0.28 -26.50 4.56
CA GLY A 182 -0.58 -27.00 3.22
C GLY A 182 -2.05 -26.74 2.85
N HIS A 183 -2.36 -26.74 1.56
CA HIS A 183 -3.74 -26.65 1.09
C HIS A 183 -4.38 -28.04 1.13
N ASP A 184 -4.92 -28.42 2.28
CA ASP A 184 -5.76 -29.60 2.38
C ASP A 184 -7.02 -29.36 1.54
N HIS A 185 -7.10 -30.02 0.38
CA HIS A 185 -8.27 -30.04 -0.49
C HIS A 185 -9.47 -30.75 0.18
N LYS A 186 -9.98 -30.26 1.31
CA LYS A 186 -11.24 -30.76 1.88
C LYS A 186 -12.45 -30.34 1.03
N ALA A 187 -12.28 -29.36 0.13
CA ALA A 187 -13.27 -28.99 -0.88
C ALA A 187 -13.28 -29.91 -2.12
N ASP A 188 -12.28 -30.79 -2.29
CA ASP A 188 -12.17 -31.64 -3.49
C ASP A 188 -12.51 -33.11 -3.16
N ILE A 189 -13.79 -33.37 -2.87
CA ILE A 189 -14.39 -34.72 -3.00
C ILE A 189 -14.61 -35.03 -4.50
N ARG A 190 -13.60 -34.79 -5.34
CA ARG A 190 -13.62 -35.18 -6.75
C ARG A 190 -12.28 -35.79 -7.14
N ASP A 191 -12.27 -37.11 -6.97
CA ASP A 191 -11.52 -38.08 -7.77
C ASP A 191 -9.99 -37.94 -7.74
N LYS A 192 -9.39 -38.51 -6.67
CA LYS A 192 -7.93 -38.66 -6.44
C LYS A 192 -7.18 -39.48 -7.52
N ASN A 193 -7.78 -39.78 -8.67
CA ASN A 193 -7.25 -40.69 -9.67
C ASN A 193 -6.68 -40.03 -10.94
N ARG A 194 -6.57 -38.69 -11.02
CA ARG A 194 -6.09 -38.01 -12.24
C ARG A 194 -4.65 -37.49 -12.24
N LEU A 195 -3.89 -37.62 -11.14
CA LEU A 195 -2.46 -37.25 -11.14
C LEU A 195 -1.56 -38.44 -11.50
N LYS A 196 -1.65 -38.91 -12.75
CA LYS A 196 -0.55 -39.66 -13.36
C LYS A 196 0.50 -38.66 -13.86
N SER A 197 1.56 -38.52 -13.07
CA SER A 197 2.92 -38.13 -13.46
C SER A 197 3.08 -37.54 -14.87
N ARG A 198 3.03 -36.20 -14.99
CA ARG A 198 3.54 -35.52 -16.18
C ARG A 198 5.08 -35.54 -16.13
N PRO A 199 5.79 -36.02 -17.16
CA PRO A 199 7.24 -35.99 -17.20
C PRO A 199 7.73 -34.54 -17.14
N SER A 200 8.80 -34.31 -16.38
CA SER A 200 9.50 -33.03 -16.29
C SER A 200 10.10 -32.66 -17.66
N LEU A 201 9.35 -31.89 -18.44
CA LEU A 201 9.86 -31.26 -19.65
C LEU A 201 10.91 -30.22 -19.26
N ARG A 202 12.18 -30.53 -19.50
CA ARG A 202 13.28 -29.55 -19.56
C ARG A 202 12.91 -28.50 -20.61
N THR A 203 12.32 -27.40 -20.17
CA THR A 203 11.96 -26.29 -21.04
C THR A 203 13.16 -25.36 -21.14
N GLN A 204 13.66 -25.18 -22.36
CA GLN A 204 14.50 -24.04 -22.69
C GLN A 204 13.84 -22.77 -22.14
N ALA A 205 14.62 -21.95 -21.43
CA ALA A 205 14.18 -20.66 -20.94
C ALA A 205 13.89 -19.71 -22.11
N THR A 206 12.74 -19.85 -22.74
CA THR A 206 12.14 -18.75 -23.48
C THR A 206 11.78 -17.69 -22.45
N ARG A 207 12.25 -16.46 -22.65
CA ARG A 207 11.75 -15.26 -21.96
C ARG A 207 10.31 -14.97 -22.43
N GLN A 208 9.43 -15.96 -22.34
CA GLN A 208 8.02 -15.76 -22.56
C GLN A 208 7.53 -14.96 -21.35
N SER A 209 7.12 -13.72 -21.60
CA SER A 209 6.34 -12.95 -20.64
C SER A 209 5.23 -13.86 -20.14
N ARG A 210 5.25 -14.21 -18.85
CA ARG A 210 4.16 -14.97 -18.25
C ARG A 210 2.94 -14.07 -18.32
N SER A 211 1.87 -14.55 -18.96
CA SER A 211 0.61 -13.81 -18.98
C SER A 211 0.12 -13.68 -17.54
N ARG A 212 -0.23 -12.46 -17.14
CA ARG A 212 -0.77 -12.15 -15.82
C ARG A 212 -2.30 -12.12 -15.82
N GLY A 213 -2.94 -12.63 -16.86
CA GLY A 213 -4.36 -12.39 -17.16
C GLY A 213 -4.55 -11.26 -18.18
N ALA A 214 -5.68 -11.29 -18.89
CA ALA A 214 -6.06 -10.28 -19.89
C ALA A 214 -7.00 -9.20 -19.32
N GLU A 215 -7.60 -9.46 -18.17
CA GLU A 215 -8.61 -8.62 -17.52
C GLU A 215 -8.26 -8.48 -16.05
N LEU A 216 -8.34 -7.26 -15.53
CA LEU A 216 -8.28 -7.00 -14.10
C LEU A 216 -9.61 -7.41 -13.45
N ARG A 217 -9.57 -8.35 -12.50
CA ARG A 217 -10.74 -8.79 -11.74
C ARG A 217 -10.69 -8.19 -10.34
N THR A 218 -11.62 -7.30 -10.03
CA THR A 218 -11.74 -6.69 -8.70
C THR A 218 -12.71 -7.50 -7.84
N TYR A 219 -12.27 -7.87 -6.65
CA TYR A 219 -13.05 -8.59 -5.64
C TYR A 219 -13.49 -7.63 -4.54
N ARG A 220 -14.73 -7.79 -4.07
CA ARG A 220 -15.22 -7.10 -2.86
C ARG A 220 -14.56 -7.73 -1.64
N LEU A 221 -13.74 -6.96 -0.95
CA LEU A 221 -12.97 -7.39 0.21
C LEU A 221 -13.62 -6.80 1.48
N ALA A 222 -13.92 -7.68 2.43
CA ALA A 222 -14.26 -7.30 3.80
C ALA A 222 -13.01 -7.47 4.67
N VAL A 223 -12.54 -6.39 5.31
CA VAL A 223 -11.44 -6.45 6.29
C VAL A 223 -11.96 -6.08 7.66
N ALA A 224 -11.97 -7.04 8.58
CA ALA A 224 -12.25 -6.79 9.98
C ALA A 224 -10.95 -6.49 10.75
N THR A 225 -11.06 -5.78 11.87
CA THR A 225 -9.93 -5.52 12.78
C THR A 225 -10.32 -5.83 14.22
N THR A 226 -9.45 -6.50 14.98
CA THR A 226 -9.66 -6.58 16.44
C THR A 226 -9.52 -5.21 17.09
N GLY A 227 -10.04 -5.07 18.31
CA GLY A 227 -9.92 -3.87 19.13
C GLY A 227 -8.46 -3.50 19.39
N GLU A 228 -7.58 -4.47 19.64
CA GLU A 228 -6.15 -4.19 19.88
C GLU A 228 -5.43 -3.68 18.62
N TYR A 229 -5.83 -4.17 17.43
CA TYR A 229 -5.34 -3.61 16.17
C TYR A 229 -5.76 -2.14 16.05
N SER A 230 -7.00 -1.82 16.41
CA SER A 230 -7.50 -0.44 16.36
C SER A 230 -6.88 0.47 17.40
N GLU A 231 -6.71 0.01 18.63
CA GLU A 231 -6.02 0.75 19.70
C GLU A 231 -4.61 1.15 19.26
N TYR A 232 -3.89 0.25 18.57
CA TYR A 232 -2.57 0.55 18.03
C TYR A 232 -2.58 1.73 17.05
N HIS A 233 -3.64 1.85 16.24
CA HIS A 233 -3.73 2.83 15.17
C HIS A 233 -4.31 4.18 15.57
N GLY A 234 -4.91 4.29 16.75
CA GLY A 234 -5.49 5.56 17.22
C GLY A 234 -6.82 5.42 17.94
N ASP A 235 -7.33 4.19 18.10
CA ASP A 235 -8.57 3.90 18.85
C ASP A 235 -9.80 4.59 18.24
N SER A 236 -9.82 4.71 16.91
CA SER A 236 -10.94 5.26 16.16
C SER A 236 -11.14 4.51 14.85
N VAL A 237 -12.40 4.44 14.39
CA VAL A 237 -12.72 3.78 13.12
C VAL A 237 -11.97 4.43 11.95
N GLU A 238 -11.82 5.76 11.92
CA GLU A 238 -11.13 6.47 10.84
C GLU A 238 -9.62 6.17 10.82
N ASP A 239 -9.00 6.06 12.00
CA ASP A 239 -7.57 5.76 12.10
C ASP A 239 -7.26 4.30 11.72
N SER A 240 -8.04 3.36 12.24
CA SER A 240 -7.93 1.93 11.87
C SER A 240 -8.21 1.70 10.39
N LEU A 241 -9.28 2.32 9.86
CA LEU A 241 -9.62 2.22 8.44
C LEU A 241 -8.52 2.85 7.56
N SER A 242 -7.87 3.92 8.01
CA SER A 242 -6.72 4.50 7.31
C SER A 242 -5.57 3.50 7.18
N ALA A 243 -5.29 2.72 8.22
CA ALA A 243 -4.29 1.66 8.20
C ALA A 243 -4.70 0.50 7.27
N VAL A 244 -5.96 0.07 7.34
CA VAL A 244 -6.53 -0.95 6.45
C VAL A 244 -6.43 -0.54 4.98
N VAL A 245 -6.86 0.68 4.63
CA VAL A 245 -6.78 1.21 3.25
C VAL A 245 -5.34 1.25 2.75
N LYS A 246 -4.39 1.65 3.61
CA LYS A 246 -2.96 1.60 3.30
C LYS A 246 -2.47 0.20 2.99
N VAL A 247 -2.84 -0.79 3.79
CA VAL A 247 -2.47 -2.18 3.56
C VAL A 247 -3.08 -2.68 2.25
N VAL A 248 -4.38 -2.52 2.05
CA VAL A 248 -5.08 -3.04 0.86
C VAL A 248 -4.58 -2.36 -0.43
N ASN A 249 -4.31 -1.05 -0.41
CA ASN A 249 -3.77 -0.38 -1.59
C ASN A 249 -2.37 -0.90 -1.97
N ARG A 250 -1.52 -1.21 -0.97
CA ARG A 250 -0.23 -1.87 -1.19
C ARG A 250 -0.37 -3.28 -1.74
N VAL A 251 -1.29 -4.08 -1.19
CA VAL A 251 -1.62 -5.42 -1.71
C VAL A 251 -2.07 -5.33 -3.16
N ASN A 252 -2.95 -4.37 -3.49
CA ASN A 252 -3.38 -4.09 -4.86
C ASN A 252 -2.19 -3.77 -5.78
N GLY A 253 -1.17 -3.06 -5.28
CA GLY A 253 0.07 -2.81 -6.03
C GLY A 253 0.69 -4.10 -6.59
N ILE A 254 0.69 -5.15 -5.78
CA ILE A 254 1.30 -6.46 -6.09
C ILE A 254 0.32 -7.32 -6.90
N PHE A 255 -0.92 -7.49 -6.44
CA PHE A 255 -1.88 -8.38 -7.09
C PHE A 255 -2.27 -7.87 -8.48
N ASN A 256 -2.44 -6.55 -8.64
CA ASN A 256 -2.67 -5.95 -9.95
C ASN A 256 -1.45 -6.23 -10.85
N SER A 257 -0.23 -6.10 -10.31
CA SER A 257 1.05 -6.23 -11.03
C SER A 257 1.54 -7.67 -11.26
N GLU A 258 0.92 -8.68 -10.67
CA GLU A 258 1.40 -10.06 -10.78
C GLU A 258 0.34 -10.99 -11.38
N VAL A 259 -0.94 -10.79 -11.04
CA VAL A 259 -2.02 -11.76 -11.38
C VAL A 259 -3.31 -11.11 -11.89
N SER A 260 -3.32 -9.80 -12.14
CA SER A 260 -4.52 -9.04 -12.59
C SER A 260 -5.75 -9.26 -11.70
N VAL A 261 -5.51 -9.28 -10.39
CA VAL A 261 -6.54 -9.28 -9.34
C VAL A 261 -6.42 -7.98 -8.58
N GLY A 262 -7.55 -7.36 -8.24
CA GLY A 262 -7.62 -6.20 -7.37
C GLY A 262 -8.67 -6.39 -6.28
N PHE A 263 -8.63 -5.53 -5.27
CA PHE A 263 -9.50 -5.55 -4.11
C PHE A 263 -10.12 -4.17 -3.88
N GLU A 264 -11.42 -4.15 -3.65
CA GLU A 264 -12.19 -2.98 -3.25
C GLU A 264 -12.84 -3.27 -1.89
N LEU A 265 -12.60 -2.42 -0.90
CA LEU A 265 -13.25 -2.50 0.40
C LEU A 265 -14.75 -2.21 0.27
N ILE A 266 -15.56 -3.09 0.85
CA ILE A 266 -17.03 -3.01 0.82
C ILE A 266 -17.58 -1.73 1.46
N GLU A 267 -18.82 -1.38 1.11
CA GLU A 267 -19.46 -0.11 1.52
C GLU A 267 -19.63 0.06 3.03
N ASN A 268 -19.87 -1.03 3.74
CA ASN A 268 -20.05 -1.07 5.18
C ASN A 268 -18.86 -1.68 5.93
N ASN A 269 -17.64 -1.60 5.37
CA ASN A 269 -16.45 -2.12 6.05
C ASN A 269 -16.19 -1.43 7.39
N ASP A 270 -16.70 -0.21 7.59
CA ASP A 270 -16.66 0.51 8.87
C ASP A 270 -17.36 -0.23 10.01
N GLU A 271 -18.33 -1.12 9.71
CA GLU A 271 -19.09 -1.87 10.72
C GLU A 271 -18.30 -3.05 11.33
N ILE A 272 -17.20 -3.45 10.69
CA ILE A 272 -16.30 -4.54 11.16
C ILE A 272 -14.94 -4.01 11.61
N ILE A 273 -14.83 -2.69 11.82
CA ILE A 273 -13.69 -2.07 12.50
C ILE A 273 -14.04 -1.94 13.99
N PHE A 274 -13.58 -2.89 14.80
CA PHE A 274 -13.82 -2.85 16.24
C PHE A 274 -12.71 -2.05 16.92
N THR A 275 -13.09 -1.10 17.77
CA THR A 275 -12.15 -0.15 18.40
C THR A 275 -11.81 -0.47 19.85
N ASP A 276 -12.64 -1.27 20.53
CA ASP A 276 -12.48 -1.55 21.96
C ASP A 276 -12.13 -3.03 22.16
N ALA A 277 -10.91 -3.30 22.62
CA ALA A 277 -10.39 -4.66 22.82
C ALA A 277 -11.16 -5.47 23.89
N GLU A 278 -11.87 -4.80 24.80
CA GLU A 278 -12.64 -5.48 25.86
C GLU A 278 -14.05 -5.86 25.39
N THR A 279 -14.53 -5.28 24.28
CA THR A 279 -15.91 -5.49 23.79
C THR A 279 -16.01 -5.94 22.35
N ASP A 280 -14.89 -6.09 21.64
CA ASP A 280 -14.87 -6.68 20.32
C ASP A 280 -15.29 -8.17 20.35
N PRO A 281 -15.71 -8.75 19.21
CA PRO A 281 -16.22 -10.11 19.15
C PRO A 281 -15.11 -11.18 18.95
N PHE A 282 -13.83 -10.84 19.12
CA PHE A 282 -12.69 -11.71 18.83
C PHE A 282 -11.92 -12.10 20.09
N GLU A 283 -12.08 -13.34 20.54
CA GLU A 283 -11.27 -13.89 21.64
C GLU A 283 -9.89 -14.37 21.15
N GLY A 284 -9.74 -14.55 19.83
CA GLY A 284 -8.56 -15.11 19.17
C GLY A 284 -7.45 -14.11 18.82
N ASN A 285 -7.43 -12.87 19.31
CA ASN A 285 -6.48 -11.83 18.85
C ASN A 285 -4.99 -12.29 18.77
N LEU A 286 -4.55 -13.18 19.67
CA LEU A 286 -3.22 -13.78 19.68
C LEU A 286 -3.19 -15.30 19.39
N ASP A 287 -4.33 -15.89 19.03
CA ASP A 287 -4.52 -17.31 18.71
C ASP A 287 -5.13 -17.46 17.31
N ASP A 288 -4.26 -17.76 16.34
CA ASP A 288 -4.63 -17.89 14.94
C ASP A 288 -5.70 -18.95 14.66
N GLU A 289 -5.73 -20.05 15.43
CA GLU A 289 -6.70 -21.14 15.23
C GLU A 289 -8.11 -20.72 15.66
N ILE A 290 -8.21 -19.81 16.63
CA ILE A 290 -9.47 -19.23 17.08
C ILE A 290 -9.88 -18.09 16.14
N LEU A 291 -8.97 -17.13 15.88
CA LEU A 291 -9.28 -15.93 15.11
C LEU A 291 -9.74 -16.22 13.69
N ILE A 292 -9.21 -17.27 13.05
CA ILE A 292 -9.64 -17.62 11.69
C ILE A 292 -11.09 -18.09 11.60
N GLU A 293 -11.58 -18.78 12.64
CA GLU A 293 -12.96 -19.25 12.71
C GLU A 293 -13.91 -18.10 13.10
N GLU A 294 -13.47 -17.24 14.02
CA GLU A 294 -14.18 -16.00 14.38
C GLU A 294 -14.26 -15.04 13.21
N SER A 295 -13.19 -14.87 12.43
CA SER A 295 -13.15 -14.04 11.22
C SER A 295 -14.29 -14.39 10.25
N GLN A 296 -14.51 -15.69 10.00
CA GLN A 296 -15.63 -16.13 9.16
C GLN A 296 -16.98 -15.79 9.77
N THR A 297 -17.15 -16.09 11.06
CA THR A 297 -18.43 -15.93 11.77
C THR A 297 -18.82 -14.46 11.88
N VAL A 298 -17.90 -13.61 12.37
CA VAL A 298 -18.13 -12.18 12.59
C VAL A 298 -18.40 -11.45 11.28
N ILE A 299 -17.61 -11.70 10.23
CA ILE A 299 -17.83 -11.04 8.93
C ILE A 299 -19.17 -11.49 8.33
N ASP A 300 -19.53 -12.77 8.40
CA ASP A 300 -20.85 -13.23 7.92
C ASP A 300 -22.00 -12.60 8.71
N ASP A 301 -21.91 -12.53 10.04
CA ASP A 301 -22.98 -12.03 10.90
C ASP A 301 -23.23 -10.52 10.74
N VAL A 302 -22.16 -9.74 10.56
CA VAL A 302 -22.25 -8.27 10.43
C VAL A 302 -22.52 -7.85 8.98
N ILE A 303 -21.76 -8.38 8.03
CA ILE A 303 -21.80 -7.93 6.63
C ILE A 303 -22.84 -8.69 5.81
N GLY A 304 -23.11 -9.95 6.14
CA GLY A 304 -23.91 -10.86 5.32
C GLY A 304 -23.08 -11.48 4.20
N THR A 305 -23.18 -12.81 4.07
CA THR A 305 -22.35 -13.60 3.16
C THR A 305 -22.42 -13.11 1.71
N GLU A 306 -23.55 -12.65 1.18
CA GLU A 306 -23.68 -12.20 -0.21
C GLU A 306 -22.96 -10.87 -0.52
N ASN A 307 -22.60 -10.09 0.51
CA ASN A 307 -22.14 -8.71 0.36
C ASN A 307 -20.62 -8.57 0.18
N TYR A 308 -19.87 -9.67 0.25
CA TYR A 308 -18.42 -9.69 0.02
C TYR A 308 -17.98 -10.95 -0.73
N ASP A 309 -16.82 -10.89 -1.38
CA ASP A 309 -16.25 -12.01 -2.15
C ASP A 309 -15.10 -12.69 -1.40
N ILE A 310 -14.36 -11.94 -0.59
CA ILE A 310 -13.27 -12.40 0.26
C ILE A 310 -13.29 -11.61 1.57
N GLY A 311 -13.10 -12.28 2.69
CA GLY A 311 -13.00 -11.68 4.03
C GLY A 311 -11.63 -11.96 4.63
N HIS A 312 -11.13 -11.02 5.42
CA HIS A 312 -9.84 -11.14 6.09
C HIS A 312 -9.87 -10.37 7.42
N THR A 313 -9.25 -10.87 8.48
CA THR A 313 -9.19 -10.16 9.77
C THR A 313 -7.75 -9.80 10.13
N PHE A 314 -7.55 -8.56 10.58
CA PHE A 314 -6.27 -8.11 11.15
C PHE A 314 -6.31 -8.14 12.67
N GLY A 315 -5.29 -8.77 13.27
CA GLY A 315 -5.13 -8.88 14.71
C GLY A 315 -3.71 -8.52 15.16
N GLY A 316 -3.50 -8.50 16.48
CA GLY A 316 -2.24 -8.14 17.13
C GLY A 316 -1.16 -9.23 17.15
N GLY A 317 -1.49 -10.46 16.71
CA GLY A 317 -0.57 -11.59 16.63
C GLY A 317 0.67 -11.34 15.75
N GLY A 318 1.64 -12.27 15.74
CA GLY A 318 2.86 -12.18 14.92
C GLY A 318 2.87 -13.09 13.69
N SER A 319 1.72 -13.67 13.37
CA SER A 319 1.54 -14.83 12.51
C SER A 319 0.35 -14.65 11.56
N GLY A 320 0.15 -15.56 10.63
CA GLY A 320 -0.95 -15.52 9.67
C GLY A 320 -1.49 -16.90 9.37
N LEU A 321 -2.78 -16.98 9.06
CA LEU A 321 -3.43 -18.24 8.71
C LEU A 321 -4.53 -17.97 7.70
N ALA A 322 -4.62 -18.82 6.68
CA ALA A 322 -5.63 -18.68 5.65
C ALA A 322 -6.12 -20.04 5.17
N ASN A 323 -7.42 -20.10 4.89
CA ASN A 323 -8.04 -21.17 4.13
C ASN A 323 -8.20 -20.74 2.67
N ILE A 324 -8.36 -21.70 1.77
CA ILE A 324 -8.59 -21.45 0.36
C ILE A 324 -10.06 -21.11 0.09
N GLY A 325 -10.30 -20.35 -0.99
CA GLY A 325 -11.61 -20.25 -1.62
C GLY A 325 -12.28 -18.88 -1.47
N PRO A 326 -11.85 -17.87 -2.23
CA PRO A 326 -12.63 -16.67 -2.41
C PRO A 326 -13.97 -17.08 -3.06
N CYS A 327 -15.05 -16.38 -2.73
CA CYS A 327 -16.42 -16.67 -3.15
C CYS A 327 -16.99 -18.02 -2.65
N GLN A 328 -16.30 -18.76 -1.79
CA GLN A 328 -16.82 -19.99 -1.18
C GLN A 328 -17.48 -19.71 0.17
N GLU A 329 -18.81 -19.81 0.25
CA GLU A 329 -19.56 -19.62 1.49
C GLU A 329 -19.03 -20.52 2.64
N GLY A 330 -18.94 -19.96 3.85
CA GLY A 330 -18.38 -20.63 5.02
C GLY A 330 -16.85 -20.77 5.06
N TYR A 331 -16.14 -20.33 4.02
CA TYR A 331 -14.67 -20.38 3.94
C TYR A 331 -14.02 -19.09 3.45
N LYS A 332 -14.74 -18.25 2.69
CA LYS A 332 -14.20 -17.08 2.01
C LYS A 332 -13.73 -15.95 2.94
N ALA A 333 -14.10 -15.97 4.21
CA ALA A 333 -13.63 -15.05 5.25
C ALA A 333 -12.65 -15.70 6.25
N LYS A 334 -12.21 -16.94 5.99
CA LYS A 334 -11.17 -17.61 6.78
C LYS A 334 -9.78 -17.19 6.31
N GLY A 335 -9.41 -15.95 6.60
CA GLY A 335 -8.06 -15.42 6.40
C GLY A 335 -7.74 -14.42 7.48
N ILE A 336 -6.56 -14.53 8.08
CA ILE A 336 -6.11 -13.64 9.14
C ILE A 336 -4.64 -13.27 8.94
N SER A 337 -4.30 -12.05 9.34
CA SER A 337 -2.92 -11.58 9.42
C SER A 337 -2.71 -10.86 10.74
N GLY A 338 -1.78 -11.39 11.53
CA GLY A 338 -1.28 -10.81 12.74
C GLY A 338 -0.14 -9.82 12.45
N GLY A 339 -0.24 -8.65 13.04
CA GLY A 339 0.75 -7.59 13.02
C GLY A 339 0.05 -6.25 12.93
N THR A 340 0.74 -5.19 13.33
CA THR A 340 0.10 -3.88 13.43
C THR A 340 0.48 -2.95 12.29
N GLU A 341 1.77 -2.86 11.91
CA GLU A 341 2.17 -1.89 10.89
C GLU A 341 3.42 -2.27 10.06
N GLY A 342 3.67 -1.43 9.05
CA GLY A 342 4.89 -1.43 8.26
C GLY A 342 4.80 -2.23 6.95
N ASP A 343 5.86 -2.15 6.15
CA ASP A 343 5.98 -2.87 4.88
C ASP A 343 5.93 -4.39 5.08
N ALA A 344 6.59 -4.91 6.12
CA ALA A 344 6.57 -6.34 6.41
C ALA A 344 5.14 -6.83 6.66
N PHE A 345 4.36 -6.15 7.48
CA PHE A 345 2.96 -6.51 7.71
C PHE A 345 2.13 -6.43 6.42
N ALA A 346 2.13 -5.29 5.74
CA ALA A 346 1.27 -5.09 4.56
C ALA A 346 1.63 -6.02 3.39
N VAL A 347 2.92 -6.26 3.16
CA VAL A 347 3.40 -6.93 1.96
C VAL A 347 3.88 -8.34 2.22
N ASP A 348 4.67 -8.55 3.27
CA ASP A 348 5.21 -9.87 3.51
C ASP A 348 4.15 -10.77 4.18
N TYR A 349 3.19 -10.21 4.93
CA TYR A 349 2.21 -10.98 5.72
C TYR A 349 0.84 -10.97 5.05
N VAL A 350 0.19 -9.80 4.91
CA VAL A 350 -1.18 -9.72 4.38
C VAL A 350 -1.27 -10.17 2.93
N ALA A 351 -0.36 -9.72 2.05
CA ALA A 351 -0.36 -10.17 0.66
C ALA A 351 -0.07 -11.68 0.53
N HIS A 352 0.71 -12.25 1.47
CA HIS A 352 1.01 -13.67 1.53
C HIS A 352 -0.23 -14.48 1.92
N GLU A 353 -0.91 -14.09 3.00
CA GLU A 353 -2.11 -14.80 3.48
C GLU A 353 -3.30 -14.65 2.52
N ILE A 354 -3.49 -13.48 1.90
CA ILE A 354 -4.45 -13.33 0.79
C ILE A 354 -4.04 -14.23 -0.39
N GLY A 355 -2.74 -14.40 -0.66
CA GLY A 355 -2.23 -15.35 -1.65
C GLY A 355 -2.70 -16.78 -1.37
N HIS A 356 -2.64 -17.22 -0.11
CA HIS A 356 -3.19 -18.49 0.32
C HIS A 356 -4.71 -18.59 0.13
N GLN A 357 -5.47 -17.51 0.38
CA GLN A 357 -6.91 -17.49 0.06
C GLN A 357 -7.18 -17.74 -1.42
N PHE A 358 -6.28 -17.32 -2.32
CA PHE A 358 -6.30 -17.62 -3.76
C PHE A 358 -5.64 -18.96 -4.14
N SER A 359 -5.46 -19.87 -3.18
CA SER A 359 -4.85 -21.20 -3.37
C SER A 359 -3.40 -21.16 -3.86
N MET A 360 -2.66 -20.07 -3.58
CA MET A 360 -1.23 -20.02 -3.89
C MET A 360 -0.47 -20.82 -2.83
N ASP A 361 0.30 -21.81 -3.27
CA ASP A 361 1.20 -22.56 -2.39
C ASP A 361 2.47 -21.78 -2.09
N HIS A 362 3.12 -22.14 -0.98
CA HIS A 362 4.47 -21.68 -0.66
C HIS A 362 5.44 -21.98 -1.81
N THR A 363 6.15 -20.95 -2.30
CA THR A 363 7.24 -21.15 -3.27
C THR A 363 8.56 -21.40 -2.54
N PHE A 364 9.06 -22.64 -2.58
CA PHE A 364 10.31 -23.00 -1.91
C PHE A 364 11.52 -22.60 -2.75
N ASN A 365 12.27 -21.60 -2.27
CA ASN A 365 13.57 -21.22 -2.83
C ASN A 365 14.65 -21.21 -1.73
N THR A 366 14.78 -22.33 -1.04
CA THR A 366 15.79 -22.56 0.00
C THR A 366 16.20 -24.04 0.01
N ASN A 367 17.38 -24.32 0.54
CA ASN A 367 17.95 -25.67 0.67
C ASN A 367 17.70 -26.30 2.05
N SER A 368 16.84 -25.71 2.89
CA SER A 368 16.45 -26.31 4.16
C SER A 368 15.64 -27.59 3.94
N ASP A 369 15.87 -28.61 4.77
CA ASP A 369 15.30 -29.95 4.59
C ASP A 369 13.77 -29.99 4.55
N SER A 370 13.09 -29.13 5.30
CA SER A 370 11.62 -28.99 5.25
C SER A 370 11.13 -28.45 3.91
N CYS A 371 11.90 -27.58 3.27
CA CYS A 371 11.58 -26.95 2.00
C CYS A 371 11.93 -27.83 0.80
N LEU A 372 12.96 -28.68 0.91
CA LEU A 372 13.30 -29.68 -0.11
C LEU A 372 12.21 -30.74 -0.28
N LYS A 373 11.48 -31.07 0.79
CA LYS A 373 10.37 -32.04 0.74
C LYS A 373 9.13 -31.48 0.05
N ASN A 374 8.98 -30.16 0.02
CA ASN A 374 7.78 -29.47 -0.48
C ASN A 374 8.04 -28.71 -1.81
N ARG A 375 9.27 -28.76 -2.34
CA ARG A 375 9.63 -28.29 -3.68
C ARG A 375 9.25 -29.32 -4.73
#